data_AF-G7ZWT1-F1
#
_entry.id   AF-G7ZWT1-F1
#
_cell.length_a   1.000
_cell.length_b   1.000
_cell.length_c   1.000
_cell.angle_alpha   90.00
_cell.angle_beta   90.00
_cell.angle_gamma   90.00
#
_symmetry.space_group_name_H-M   'P 1'
#
loop_
_entity.id
_entity.type
_entity.pdbx_description
1 polymer ?
#
loop_
_entity_poly.entity_id
_entity_poly.type
_entity_poly.pdbx_seq_one_letter_code
_entity_poly.pdbx_strand_id
1 'polypeptide(L)'
;MNALKQIISEYPSIKGINWVTVLDYIILEAPNPSNMSKHSYAIDNLMLFIHYGKEKTENKFQKLCMSYGFSKFHIAWSDISTMSCQE
;
A
#
# COMPACT_ATOMS: atom_id res chain seq x y z
N MET A 1 -2.64 4.08 15.70
CA MET A 1 -4.07 3.83 15.44
C MET A 1 -4.22 3.34 14.01
N ASN A 2 -5.05 2.32 13.76
CA ASN A 2 -5.10 1.61 12.48
C ASN A 2 -6.11 2.28 11.53
N ALA A 3 -5.63 2.82 10.41
CA ALA A 3 -6.43 3.59 9.45
C ALA A 3 -7.71 2.85 9.00
N LEU A 4 -7.64 1.54 8.75
CA LEU A 4 -8.81 0.72 8.39
C LEU A 4 -9.88 0.69 9.49
N LYS A 5 -9.48 0.52 10.76
CA LYS A 5 -10.44 0.53 11.88
C LYS A 5 -11.06 1.91 12.06
N GLN A 6 -10.28 2.97 11.85
CA GLN A 6 -10.76 4.34 11.93
C GLN A 6 -11.78 4.65 10.82
N ILE A 7 -11.46 4.31 9.57
CA ILE A 7 -12.36 4.49 8.41
C ILE A 7 -13.68 3.73 8.62
N ILE A 8 -13.62 2.46 9.07
CA ILE A 8 -14.84 1.67 9.34
C ILE A 8 -15.67 2.30 10.48
N SER A 9 -15.02 2.90 11.48
CA SER A 9 -15.73 3.57 12.58
C SER A 9 -16.36 4.89 12.16
N GLU A 10 -15.71 5.66 11.28
CA GLU A 10 -16.20 6.96 10.80
C GLU A 10 -17.31 6.81 9.77
N TYR A 11 -17.30 5.73 8.98
CA TYR A 11 -18.27 5.48 7.91
C TYR A 11 -18.97 4.13 8.11
N PRO A 12 -19.94 4.04 9.04
CA PRO A 12 -20.66 2.80 9.33
C PRO A 12 -21.48 2.29 8.13
N SER A 13 -21.78 3.13 7.13
CA SER A 13 -22.38 2.73 5.85
C SER A 13 -21.49 1.80 5.02
N ILE A 14 -20.20 1.70 5.34
CA ILE A 14 -19.28 0.69 4.79
C ILE A 14 -19.65 -0.71 5.29
N LYS A 15 -20.46 -0.86 6.37
CA LYS A 15 -21.04 -2.17 6.75
C LYS A 15 -21.97 -2.66 5.64
N GLY A 16 -21.43 -3.51 4.76
CA GLY A 16 -22.11 -4.07 3.60
C GLY A 16 -21.25 -4.04 2.33
N ILE A 17 -20.20 -3.22 2.32
CA ILE A 17 -19.20 -3.25 1.27
C ILE A 17 -18.29 -4.47 1.49
N ASN A 18 -18.35 -5.41 0.56
CA ASN A 18 -17.62 -6.68 0.63
C ASN A 18 -16.20 -6.61 0.02
N TRP A 19 -15.78 -5.43 -0.47
CA TRP A 19 -14.47 -5.22 -1.10
C TRP A 19 -13.91 -3.84 -0.78
N VAL A 20 -12.61 -3.73 -0.59
CA VAL A 20 -11.93 -2.44 -0.35
C VAL A 20 -10.80 -2.32 -1.36
N THR A 21 -10.76 -1.22 -2.10
CA THR A 21 -9.62 -0.87 -2.96
C THR A 21 -8.77 0.16 -2.26
N VAL A 22 -7.47 -0.10 -2.20
CA VAL A 22 -6.46 0.80 -1.64
C VAL A 22 -5.47 1.13 -2.74
N LEU A 23 -5.15 2.41 -2.90
CA LEU A 23 -4.04 2.87 -3.72
C LEU A 23 -2.85 3.09 -2.77
N ASP A 24 -1.78 2.31 -2.92
CA ASP A 24 -0.62 2.36 -2.03
C ASP A 24 0.67 2.00 -2.79
N TYR A 25 1.83 2.39 -2.25
CA TYR A 25 3.13 1.99 -2.82
C TYR A 25 3.52 0.60 -2.33
N ILE A 26 3.74 -0.32 -3.26
CA ILE A 26 4.26 -1.65 -2.95
C ILE A 26 5.77 -1.67 -3.18
N ILE A 27 6.55 -1.93 -2.13
CA ILE A 27 8.00 -2.15 -2.27
C ILE A 27 8.26 -3.59 -2.69
N LEU A 28 9.31 -3.79 -3.47
CA LEU A 28 9.83 -5.11 -3.81
C LEU A 28 10.32 -5.87 -2.57
N GLU A 29 10.17 -7.20 -2.58
CA GLU A 29 10.65 -8.08 -1.51
C GLU A 29 12.18 -8.02 -1.34
N ALA A 30 12.91 -7.80 -2.44
CA ALA A 30 14.35 -7.62 -2.44
C ALA A 30 14.73 -6.32 -3.19
N PRO A 31 15.73 -5.57 -2.70
CA PRO A 31 16.23 -4.40 -3.40
C PRO A 31 16.76 -4.82 -4.77
N ASN A 32 16.39 -4.06 -5.80
CA ASN A 32 17.00 -4.19 -7.12
C ASN A 32 17.54 -2.82 -7.60
N PRO A 33 18.47 -2.79 -8.57
CA PRO A 33 19.09 -1.54 -9.00
C PRO A 33 18.20 -0.69 -9.94
N SER A 34 16.96 -1.11 -10.22
CA SER A 34 16.07 -0.37 -11.12
C SER A 34 15.70 1.00 -10.54
N ASN A 35 15.42 1.95 -11.44
CA ASN A 35 14.97 3.29 -11.05
C ASN A 35 13.67 3.26 -10.23
N MET A 36 12.79 2.31 -10.51
CA MET A 36 11.55 2.10 -9.75
C MET A 36 11.83 1.71 -8.30
N SER A 37 12.69 0.72 -8.09
CA SER A 37 13.10 0.29 -6.75
C SER A 37 13.67 1.46 -5.95
N LYS A 38 14.59 2.22 -6.54
CA LYS A 38 15.14 3.44 -5.92
C LYS A 38 14.07 4.45 -5.56
N HIS A 39 13.09 4.67 -6.45
CA HIS A 39 11.99 5.59 -6.20
C HIS A 39 11.09 5.12 -5.05
N SER A 40 10.67 3.85 -5.04
CA SER A 40 9.86 3.29 -3.95
C SER A 40 10.58 3.39 -2.59
N TYR A 41 11.90 3.16 -2.54
CA TYR A 41 12.68 3.37 -1.31
C TYR A 41 12.80 4.85 -0.92
N ALA A 42 12.88 5.76 -1.87
CA ALA A 42 12.87 7.19 -1.58
C ALA A 42 11.53 7.61 -0.95
N ILE A 43 10.40 7.09 -1.46
CA ILE A 43 9.07 7.30 -0.87
C ILE A 43 8.96 6.65 0.51
N ASP A 44 9.45 5.42 0.72
CA ASP A 44 9.45 4.77 2.05
C ASP A 44 10.20 5.60 3.10
N ASN A 45 11.39 6.09 2.73
CA ASN A 45 12.16 6.98 3.58
C ASN A 45 11.40 8.30 3.84
N LEU A 46 10.78 8.89 2.82
CA LEU A 46 9.98 10.10 2.97
C LEU A 46 8.81 9.88 3.94
N MET A 47 8.08 8.78 3.80
CA MET A 47 6.95 8.42 4.66
C MET A 47 7.38 8.15 6.10
N LEU A 48 8.56 7.56 6.31
CA LEU A 48 9.18 7.44 7.64
C LEU A 48 9.41 8.82 8.28
N PHE A 49 9.93 9.79 7.53
CA PHE A 49 10.22 11.12 8.07
C PHE A 49 8.97 11.98 8.30
N ILE A 50 7.99 11.95 7.40
CA ILE A 50 6.81 12.81 7.49
C ILE A 50 5.76 12.23 8.44
N HIS A 51 5.54 10.91 8.38
CA HIS A 51 4.39 10.27 9.02
C HIS A 51 4.76 9.12 9.97
N TYR A 52 6.06 8.85 10.20
CA TYR A 52 6.53 7.61 10.84
C TYR A 52 5.94 6.36 10.16
N GLY A 53 5.62 6.51 8.87
CA GLY A 53 5.04 5.48 8.03
C GLY A 53 6.08 4.49 7.54
N LYS A 54 5.59 3.36 7.05
CA LYS A 54 6.44 2.39 6.37
C LYS A 54 5.63 1.69 5.29
N GLU A 55 6.15 1.77 4.07
CA GLU A 55 5.61 1.10 2.91
C GLU A 55 5.77 -0.42 3.06
N LYS A 56 4.90 -1.17 2.40
CA LYS A 56 4.81 -2.63 2.59
C LYS A 56 5.12 -3.35 1.30
N THR A 57 5.68 -4.54 1.44
CA THR A 57 5.75 -5.48 0.33
C THR A 57 4.37 -6.10 0.11
N GLU A 58 4.13 -6.64 -1.08
CA GLU A 58 2.86 -7.27 -1.43
C GLU A 58 2.47 -8.35 -0.42
N ASN A 59 3.41 -9.23 -0.04
CA ASN A 59 3.14 -10.32 0.91
C ASN A 59 2.76 -9.79 2.30
N LYS A 60 3.41 -8.71 2.76
CA LYS A 60 3.08 -8.07 4.04
C LYS A 60 1.69 -7.42 3.96
N PHE A 61 1.38 -6.78 2.85
CA PHE A 61 0.06 -6.15 2.64
C PHE A 61 -1.04 -7.21 2.58
N GLN A 62 -0.83 -8.30 1.84
CA GLN A 62 -1.77 -9.42 1.79
C GLN A 62 -2.00 -10.02 3.19
N LYS A 63 -0.94 -10.33 3.94
CA LYS A 63 -1.07 -10.86 5.32
C LYS A 63 -1.83 -9.90 6.21
N LEU A 64 -1.62 -8.60 6.05
CA LEU A 64 -2.36 -7.58 6.77
C LEU A 64 -3.86 -7.63 6.42
N CYS A 65 -4.23 -7.67 5.14
CA CYS A 65 -5.63 -7.86 4.72
C CYS A 65 -6.25 -9.13 5.31
N MET A 66 -5.55 -10.27 5.24
CA MET A 66 -6.05 -11.53 5.81
C MET A 66 -6.25 -11.43 7.33
N SER A 67 -5.36 -10.73 8.05
CA SER A 67 -5.50 -10.50 9.50
C SER A 67 -6.72 -9.64 9.88
N TYR A 68 -7.27 -8.88 8.92
CA TYR A 68 -8.51 -8.10 9.08
C TYR A 68 -9.77 -8.85 8.67
N GLY A 69 -9.65 -10.12 8.27
CA GLY A 69 -10.81 -10.96 7.90
C GLY A 69 -11.23 -10.85 6.44
N PHE A 70 -10.43 -10.19 5.58
CA PHE A 70 -10.65 -10.29 4.14
C PHE A 70 -10.32 -11.71 3.68
N SER A 71 -11.18 -12.29 2.83
CA SER A 71 -11.03 -13.66 2.33
C SER A 71 -10.22 -13.75 1.03
N LYS A 72 -10.06 -12.63 0.32
CA LYS A 72 -9.33 -12.53 -0.95
C LYS A 72 -8.52 -11.25 -1.00
N PHE A 73 -7.41 -11.31 -1.71
CA PHE A 73 -6.53 -10.19 -2.01
C PHE A 73 -6.12 -10.28 -3.48
N HIS A 74 -6.14 -9.16 -4.20
CA HIS A 74 -5.59 -9.07 -5.55
C HIS A 74 -5.08 -7.67 -5.84
N ILE A 75 -4.01 -7.57 -6.62
CA ILE A 75 -3.57 -6.30 -7.22
C ILE A 75 -4.41 -6.08 -8.47
N ALA A 76 -5.21 -5.01 -8.49
CA ALA A 76 -6.08 -4.70 -9.62
C ALA A 76 -5.33 -4.00 -10.75
N TRP A 77 -4.38 -3.14 -10.39
CA TRP A 77 -3.57 -2.37 -11.30
C TRP A 77 -2.23 -2.05 -10.64
N SER A 78 -1.17 -2.03 -11.44
CA SER A 78 0.15 -1.57 -11.01
C SER A 78 0.79 -0.79 -12.16
N ASP A 79 0.95 0.51 -12.01
CA ASP A 79 1.79 1.30 -12.92
C ASP A 79 3.27 0.98 -12.64
N ILE A 80 3.74 -0.09 -13.28
CA ILE A 80 5.16 -0.49 -13.32
C ILE A 80 5.94 0.45 -14.29
N SER A 81 5.24 1.33 -14.99
CA SER A 81 5.84 2.36 -15.84
C SER A 81 5.21 3.71 -15.53
N THR A 82 6.02 4.77 -15.62
CA THR A 82 5.64 6.19 -15.67
C THR A 82 5.37 6.93 -14.35
N MET A 83 6.45 7.19 -13.61
CA MET A 83 6.77 8.57 -13.22
C MET A 83 8.23 8.88 -13.61
N SER A 84 8.54 8.72 -14.90
CA SER A 84 9.60 9.52 -15.50
C SER A 84 9.04 10.94 -15.64
N CYS A 85 9.34 11.81 -14.68
CA CYS A 85 9.43 13.23 -15.02
C CYS A 85 10.57 13.31 -16.04
N GLN A 86 10.22 13.30 -17.33
CA GLN A 86 11.12 13.85 -18.33
C GLN A 86 11.14 15.36 -18.06
N GLU A 87 12.35 15.89 -17.91
CA GLU A 87 12.66 17.31 -17.78
C GLU A 87 12.09 18.14 -18.95
#